data_AF-A0A7C5TZB3-F1
#
_entry.id   AF-A0A7C5TZB3-F1
#
_cell.length_a   1.000
_cell.length_b   1.000
_cell.length_c   1.000
_cell.angle_alpha   90.00
_cell.angle_beta   90.00
_cell.angle_gamma   90.00
#
_symmetry.space_group_name_H-M   'P 1'
#
loop_
_entity.id
_entity.type
_entity.pdbx_description
1 polymer ?
#
loop_
_entity_poly.entity_id
_entity_poly.type
_entity_poly.pdbx_seq_one_letter_code
_entity_poly.pdbx_strand_id
1 'polypeptide(L)' 'MSNIVCIRVSQDLREKMKKFHNINWSDLIRKFIEETISRLEAEELLKKIENDLRDVPILPAGTVSRWIRADRDSH' A
#
# COMPACT_ATOMS: atom_id res chain seq x y z
N MET A 1 19.99 -10.87 2.99
CA MET A 1 20.41 -10.92 4.40
C MET A 1 19.16 -11.06 5.25
N SER A 2 19.16 -11.93 6.28
CA SER A 2 18.04 -12.06 7.20
C SER A 2 18.34 -11.34 8.52
N ASN A 3 17.49 -10.40 8.92
CA ASN A 3 17.61 -9.70 10.20
C ASN A 3 16.62 -10.29 11.22
N ILE A 4 17.04 -10.42 12.47
CA ILE A 4 16.20 -10.91 13.57
C ILE A 4 15.54 -9.71 14.25
N VAL A 5 14.22 -9.81 14.46
CA VAL A 5 13.44 -8.81 15.17
C VAL A 5 12.86 -9.44 16.44
N CYS A 6 13.22 -8.90 17.60
CA CYS A 6 12.68 -9.33 18.89
C CYS A 6 11.53 -8.40 19.31
N ILE A 7 10.33 -8.94 19.43
CA ILE A 7 9.11 -8.20 19.78
C ILE A 7 8.69 -8.58 21.19
N ARG A 8 8.50 -7.57 22.06
CA ARG A 8 7.92 -7.78 23.38
C ARG A 8 6.40 -7.94 23.24
N VAL A 9 5.88 -9.05 23.75
CA VAL A 9 4.44 -9.36 23.79
C VAL A 9 4.00 -9.53 25.24
N SER A 10 2.70 -9.35 25.50
CA SER A 10 2.13 -9.63 26.83
C SER A 10 2.24 -11.12 27.15
N GLN A 11 2.28 -11.43 28.45
CA GLN A 11 2.38 -12.82 28.91
C GLN A 11 1.17 -13.66 28.45
N ASP A 12 -0.04 -13.10 28.55
CA ASP A 12 -1.28 -13.74 28.08
C ASP A 12 -1.24 -14.08 26.58
N LEU A 13 -0.73 -13.16 25.74
CA LEU A 13 -0.59 -13.42 24.31
C LEU A 13 0.41 -14.55 24.04
N ARG A 14 1.55 -14.54 24.74
CA ARG A 14 2.55 -15.61 24.61
C ARG A 14 1.97 -16.97 25.02
N GLU A 15 1.14 -17.02 26.06
CA GLU A 15 0.47 -18.25 26.50
C GLU A 15 -0.57 -18.72 25.48
N LYS A 16 -1.37 -17.81 24.92
CA LYS A 16 -2.30 -18.13 23.82
C LYS A 16 -1.56 -18.66 22.59
N MET A 17 -0.45 -18.05 22.21
CA MET A 17 0.37 -18.53 21.09
C MET A 17 0.91 -19.94 21.35
N LYS A 18 1.35 -20.22 22.59
CA LYS A 18 1.80 -21.57 22.97
C LYS A 18 0.69 -22.61 22.95
N LYS A 19 -0.55 -22.24 23.30
CA LYS A 19 -1.71 -23.16 23.24
C LYS A 19 -1.96 -23.66 21.81
N PHE A 20 -1.73 -22.83 20.81
CA PHE A 20 -1.84 -23.20 19.40
C PHE A 20 -0.47 -23.49 18.78
N HIS A 21 0.14 -24.60 19.21
CA HIS A 21 1.47 -25.04 18.75
C HIS A 21 1.54 -25.44 17.26
N ASN A 22 0.40 -25.64 16.61
CA ASN A 22 0.30 -26.12 15.23
C ASN A 22 0.42 -24.97 14.21
N ILE A 23 0.44 -23.72 14.70
CA ILE A 23 0.53 -22.53 13.86
C ILE A 23 2.00 -22.10 13.78
N ASN A 24 2.50 -21.89 12.55
CA ASN A 24 3.79 -21.24 12.37
C ASN A 24 3.64 -19.73 12.61
N TRP A 25 3.80 -19.33 13.86
CA TRP A 25 3.67 -17.93 14.28
C TRP A 25 4.68 -17.01 13.59
N SER A 26 5.89 -17.49 13.31
CA SER A 26 6.90 -16.69 12.61
C SER A 26 6.47 -16.35 11.19
N ASP A 27 5.89 -17.31 10.47
CA ASP A 27 5.38 -17.06 9.11
C ASP A 27 4.14 -16.17 9.12
N LEU A 28 3.23 -16.36 10.09
CA LEU A 28 2.04 -15.53 10.24
C LEU A 28 2.42 -14.07 10.51
N ILE A 29 3.34 -13.83 11.45
CA ILE A 29 3.82 -12.49 11.79
C ILE A 29 4.55 -11.88 10.58
N ARG A 30 5.38 -12.65 9.88
CA ARG A 30 6.09 -12.15 8.68
C ARG A 30 5.10 -11.67 7.63
N LYS A 31 4.12 -12.51 7.26
CA LYS A 31 3.08 -12.14 6.28
C LYS A 31 2.28 -10.92 6.73
N PHE A 32 1.90 -10.88 8.00
CA PHE A 32 1.16 -9.75 8.54
C PHE A 32 1.95 -8.43 8.43
N ILE A 33 3.26 -8.47 8.72
CA ILE A 33 4.13 -7.30 8.56
C ILE A 33 4.25 -6.90 7.09
N GLU A 34 4.47 -7.85 6.18
CA GLU A 34 4.57 -7.60 4.73
C GLU A 34 3.29 -6.96 4.17
N GLU A 35 2.12 -7.50 4.52
CA GLU A 35 0.82 -6.97 4.11
C GLU A 35 0.58 -5.56 4.68
N THR A 36 0.95 -5.34 5.94
CA THR A 36 0.82 -4.03 6.59
C THR A 36 1.71 -2.98 5.92
N ILE A 37 2.96 -3.32 5.61
CA ILE A 37 3.89 -2.40 4.91
C ILE A 37 3.34 -2.07 3.52
N SER A 38 2.92 -3.08 2.76
CA SER A 38 2.37 -2.89 1.41
C SER A 38 1.18 -1.93 1.42
N ARG A 39 0.30 -2.05 2.42
CA ARG A 39 -0.83 -1.15 2.60
C ARG A 39 -0.38 0.29 2.93
N LEU A 40 0.56 0.45 3.85
CA LEU A 40 1.06 1.78 4.23
C LEU A 40 1.73 2.49 3.05
N GLU A 41 2.52 1.77 2.27
CA GLU A 41 3.16 2.29 1.05
C GLU A 41 2.11 2.71 0.01
N ALA A 42 1.06 1.92 -0.18
CA ALA A 42 -0.05 2.27 -1.06
C ALA A 42 -0.79 3.53 -0.58
N GLU A 43 -1.07 3.65 0.72
CA GLU A 43 -1.70 4.84 1.30
C GLU A 43 -0.81 6.09 1.14
N GLU A 44 0.50 5.96 1.32
CA GLU A 44 1.45 7.05 1.12
C GLU A 44 1.54 7.47 -0.35
N LEU A 45 1.57 6.51 -1.27
CA LEU A 45 1.56 6.77 -2.71
C LEU A 45 0.29 7.50 -3.15
N LEU A 46 -0.88 7.07 -2.66
CA LEU A 46 -2.15 7.73 -2.96
C LEU A 46 -2.18 9.17 -2.46
N LYS A 47 -1.71 9.41 -1.23
CA LYS A 47 -1.57 10.78 -0.68
C LYS A 47 -0.64 11.64 -1.52
N LYS A 48 0.44 11.06 -2.04
CA LYS A 48 1.36 11.77 -2.92
C LYS A 48 0.69 12.15 -4.23
N ILE A 49 0.00 11.22 -4.87
CA ILE A 49 -0.78 11.47 -6.09
C ILE A 49 -1.82 12.58 -5.87
N GLU A 50 -2.53 12.53 -4.75
CA GLU A 50 -3.52 13.56 -4.40
C GLU A 50 -2.88 14.95 -4.22
N ASN A 51 -1.71 15.02 -3.57
CA ASN A 51 -0.97 16.27 -3.44
C ASN A 51 -0.44 16.78 -4.79
N ASP A 52 0.10 15.91 -5.64
CA ASP A 52 0.62 16.28 -6.95
C ASP A 52 -0.51 16.77 -7.88
N LEU A 53 -1.71 16.21 -7.74
CA LEU A 53 -2.91 16.61 -8.50
C LEU A 53 -3.66 17.80 -7.89
N ARG A 54 -3.27 18.29 -6.72
CA ARG A 54 -4.02 19.33 -5.99
C ARG A 54 -4.23 20.59 -6.81
N ASP A 55 -3.23 21.00 -7.59
CA ASP A 55 -3.25 22.22 -8.39
C ASP A 55 -3.68 21.98 -9.85
N VAL A 56 -4.03 20.73 -10.20
CA VAL A 56 -4.44 20.38 -11.57
C VAL A 56 -5.92 20.71 -11.77
N PRO A 57 -6.27 21.62 -12.70
CA PRO A 57 -7.66 21.97 -12.95
C PRO A 57 -8.42 20.80 -13.58
N ILE A 58 -9.65 20.58 -13.11
CA ILE A 58 -10.56 19.60 -13.72
C ILE A 58 -11.01 20.14 -15.08
N LEU A 59 -10.65 19.44 -16.14
CA LEU A 59 -11.00 19.82 -17.51
C LEU A 59 -12.39 19.30 -17.90
N PRO A 60 -13.12 20.00 -18.80
CA PRO A 60 -14.39 19.53 -19.32
C PRO A 60 -14.28 18.16 -19.98
N ALA A 61 -15.34 17.36 -19.88
CA ALA A 61 -15.42 16.07 -20.57
C ALA A 61 -15.18 16.24 -22.09
N GLY A 62 -14.34 15.38 -22.67
CA GLY A 62 -14.00 15.43 -24.09
C GLY A 62 -12.82 16.36 -24.45
N THR A 63 -12.22 17.07 -23.49
CA THR A 63 -11.05 17.94 -23.75
C THR A 63 -9.88 17.17 -24.34
N VAL A 64 -9.54 16.02 -23.75
CA VAL A 64 -8.45 15.14 -24.23
C VAL A 64 -8.74 14.62 -25.65
N SER A 65 -9.96 14.11 -25.89
CA SER A 65 -10.37 13.61 -27.20
C SER A 65 -10.35 14.70 -28.28
N ARG A 66 -10.70 15.94 -27.92
CA ARG A 66 -10.62 17.11 -28.80
C ARG A 66 -9.18 17.44 -29.16
N TRP A 67 -8.26 17.43 -28.19
CA TRP A 67 -6.84 17.68 -28.41
C TRP A 67 -6.21 16.62 -29.32
N ILE A 68 -6.46 15.34 -29.07
CA ILE A 68 -5.96 14.24 -29.91
C ILE A 68 -6.48 14.35 -31.35
N ARG A 69 -7.77 14.68 -31.52
CA ARG A 69 -8.35 14.88 -32.86
C ARG A 69 -7.73 16.08 -33.57
N ALA A 70 -7.56 17.20 -32.86
CA ALA A 70 -6.95 18.41 -33.41
C ALA A 70 -5.51 18.15 -33.89
N ASP A 71 -4.72 17.43 -33.09
CA ASP A 71 -3.33 17.07 -33.41
C ASP A 71 -3.25 16.14 -34.64
N ARG A 72 -4.12 15.14 -34.71
CA ARG A 72 -4.21 14.22 -35.85
C ARG A 72 -4.65 14.92 -37.14
N ASP A 73 -5.65 15.78 -37.07
CA ASP A 73 -6.22 16.46 -38.23
C ASP A 73 -5.35 17.66 -38.70
N SER A 74 -4.28 17.99 -37.96
CA SER A 74 -3.27 18.99 -38.32
C SER A 74 -2.05 18.46 -39.09
N HIS A 75 -2.03 17.15 -39.43
CA HIS A 75 -1.07 16.50 -40.32
C HIS A 75 -1.71 16.08 -41.64
#